data_AF-A0A7V1H2P7-F1
#
_entry.id   AF-A0A7V1H2P7-F1
#
_cell.length_a   1.000
_cell.length_b   1.000
_cell.length_c   1.000
_cell.angle_alpha   90.00
_cell.angle_beta   90.00
_cell.angle_gamma   90.00
#
_symmetry.space_group_name_H-M   'P 1'
#
loop_
_entity.id
_entity.type
_entity.pdbx_description
1 polymer ?
#
loop_
_entity_poly.entity_id
_entity_poly.type
_entity_poly.pdbx_seq_one_letter_code
_entity_poly.pdbx_strand_id
1 'polypeptide(L)'
;MNTRILLVDDHKLVREGLNTLIEKHTDMTVVGEADNGRTAVKLARKLTPDIIIMDIAMPELNGIEATRKILDESKNTRVIILSMHSDKRYVAKVLRTGASAYLLKDSAFEELAEAIRVVLDNRIYLSPRITDIVIEDYVHSESVVPSAYTELTDREREVLQLIAEGKTTKDISSTLYVSVKTVEAHRKKIMDKLDIRSIADLTKYAIREGMISLD
;
A
#
# COMPACT_ATOMS: atom_id res chain seq x y z
N MET A 1 11.94 25.11 6.44
CA MET A 1 10.59 24.56 6.23
C MET A 1 10.52 23.24 6.98
N ASN A 2 9.40 22.93 7.62
CA ASN A 2 9.24 21.70 8.36
C ASN A 2 8.60 20.64 7.44
N THR A 3 9.19 19.46 7.33
CA THR A 3 8.70 18.36 6.49
C THR A 3 7.41 17.81 7.07
N ARG A 4 6.32 17.83 6.30
CA ARG A 4 4.99 17.44 6.76
C ARG A 4 4.72 15.99 6.43
N ILE A 5 4.54 15.17 7.46
CA ILE A 5 4.44 13.72 7.36
C ILE A 5 3.04 13.24 7.75
N LEU A 6 2.45 12.37 6.94
CA LEU A 6 1.24 11.63 7.27
C LEU A 6 1.62 10.17 7.59
N LEU A 7 1.23 9.68 8.76
CA LEU A 7 1.43 8.29 9.17
C LEU A 7 0.19 7.45 8.82
N VAL A 8 0.38 6.31 8.18
CA VAL A 8 -0.70 5.42 7.75
C VAL A 8 -0.34 3.99 8.07
N ASP A 9 -1.01 3.42 9.06
CA ASP A 9 -0.83 2.03 9.52
C ASP A 9 -2.07 1.66 10.33
N ASP A 10 -2.62 0.47 10.21
CA ASP A 10 -3.80 0.04 10.99
C ASP A 10 -3.45 -0.28 12.46
N HIS A 11 -2.17 -0.49 12.76
CA HIS A 11 -1.68 -0.72 14.11
C HIS A 11 -1.33 0.59 14.82
N LYS A 12 -2.15 0.97 15.81
CA LYS A 12 -1.93 2.18 16.61
C LYS A 12 -0.54 2.25 17.26
N LEU A 13 -0.04 1.14 17.79
CA LEU A 13 1.28 1.08 18.44
C LEU A 13 2.42 1.40 17.45
N VAL A 14 2.30 0.98 16.19
CA VAL A 14 3.28 1.31 15.16
C VAL A 14 3.27 2.81 14.88
N ARG A 15 2.08 3.43 14.72
CA ARG A 15 1.98 4.88 14.50
C ARG A 15 2.58 5.70 15.65
N GLU A 16 2.30 5.32 16.89
CA GLU A 16 2.88 5.98 18.07
C GLU A 16 4.42 5.85 18.11
N GLY A 17 4.95 4.67 17.78
CA GLY A 17 6.40 4.44 17.67
C GLY A 17 7.06 5.27 16.58
N LEU A 18 6.44 5.35 15.39
CA LEU A 18 6.91 6.17 14.28
C LEU A 18 6.85 7.66 14.61
N ASN A 19 5.78 8.13 15.23
CA ASN A 19 5.66 9.53 15.67
C ASN A 19 6.78 9.88 16.65
N THR A 20 7.04 9.02 17.64
CA THR A 20 8.13 9.21 18.60
C THR A 20 9.51 9.30 17.93
N LEU A 21 9.74 8.55 16.85
CA LEU A 21 10.97 8.64 16.07
C LEU A 21 11.06 9.98 15.34
N ILE A 22 9.99 10.39 14.67
CA ILE A 22 9.93 11.63 13.88
C ILE A 22 10.11 12.86 14.78
N GLU A 23 9.50 12.88 15.97
CA GLU A 23 9.59 14.00 16.92
C GLU A 23 11.02 14.28 17.42
N LYS A 24 11.96 13.33 17.26
CA LYS A 24 13.39 13.57 17.55
C LYS A 24 14.06 14.50 16.53
N HIS A 25 13.40 14.75 15.39
CA HIS A 25 13.90 15.58 14.30
C HIS A 25 13.10 16.89 14.22
N THR A 26 13.75 18.01 14.55
CA THR A 26 13.10 19.34 14.62
C THR A 26 12.65 19.89 13.27
N ASP A 27 13.15 19.31 12.17
CA ASP A 27 12.84 19.62 10.78
C ASP A 27 11.72 18.73 10.20
N MET A 28 11.10 17.87 11.01
CA MET A 28 9.99 17.00 10.63
C MET A 28 8.78 17.16 11.57
N THR A 29 7.56 16.97 11.04
CA THR A 29 6.33 17.03 11.84
C THR A 29 5.26 16.11 11.29
N VAL A 30 4.62 15.36 12.19
CA VAL A 30 3.43 14.57 11.85
C VAL A 30 2.21 15.49 11.80
N VAL A 31 1.57 15.59 10.64
CA VAL A 31 0.41 16.45 10.40
C VAL A 31 -0.93 15.70 10.48
N GLY A 32 -0.88 14.38 10.58
CA GLY A 32 -2.05 13.53 10.74
C GLY A 32 -1.71 12.05 10.76
N GLU A 33 -2.70 11.25 11.09
CA GLU A 33 -2.64 9.79 11.11
C GLU A 33 -3.87 9.18 10.44
N ALA A 34 -3.71 8.03 9.79
CA ALA A 34 -4.80 7.21 9.29
C ALA A 34 -4.57 5.73 9.66
N ASP A 35 -5.67 5.02 9.87
CA ASP A 35 -5.69 3.58 10.18
C ASP A 35 -6.09 2.70 8.97
N ASN A 36 -6.34 3.31 7.83
CA ASN A 36 -6.66 2.60 6.58
C ASN A 36 -6.40 3.47 5.35
N GLY A 37 -6.29 2.84 4.19
CA GLY A 37 -6.01 3.54 2.94
C GLY A 37 -7.08 4.54 2.54
N ARG A 38 -8.38 4.31 2.82
CA ARG A 38 -9.45 5.25 2.44
C ARG A 38 -9.34 6.55 3.22
N THR A 39 -9.07 6.48 4.52
CA THR A 39 -8.79 7.64 5.36
C THR A 39 -7.51 8.33 4.90
N ALA A 40 -6.46 7.56 4.55
CA ALA A 40 -5.21 8.10 4.04
C ALA A 40 -5.40 8.93 2.76
N VAL A 41 -6.16 8.45 1.77
CA VAL A 41 -6.47 9.24 0.56
C VAL A 41 -7.18 10.55 0.90
N LYS A 42 -8.18 10.51 1.80
CA LYS A 42 -8.90 11.71 2.24
C LYS A 42 -7.99 12.72 2.93
N LEU A 43 -7.14 12.25 3.84
CA LEU A 43 -6.20 13.09 4.57
C LEU A 43 -5.09 13.63 3.67
N ALA A 44 -4.58 12.85 2.73
CA ALA A 44 -3.58 13.31 1.77
C ALA A 44 -4.10 14.51 0.95
N ARG A 45 -5.37 14.47 0.50
CA ARG A 45 -6.02 15.61 -0.19
C ARG A 45 -6.15 16.85 0.70
N LYS A 46 -6.56 16.65 1.96
CA LYS A 46 -6.84 17.75 2.90
C LYS A 46 -5.55 18.38 3.42
N LEU A 47 -4.58 17.55 3.74
CA LEU A 47 -3.37 17.93 4.45
C LEU A 47 -2.21 18.17 3.49
N THR A 48 -2.23 17.72 2.24
CA THR A 48 -1.13 17.92 1.28
C THR A 48 0.27 17.62 1.87
N PRO A 49 0.48 16.43 2.46
CA PRO A 49 1.75 16.09 3.10
C PRO A 49 2.88 16.01 2.07
N ASP A 50 4.10 16.32 2.51
CA ASP A 50 5.32 16.16 1.70
C ASP A 50 5.68 14.68 1.58
N ILE A 51 5.54 13.96 2.70
CA ILE A 51 5.78 12.51 2.81
C ILE A 51 4.59 11.80 3.44
N ILE A 52 4.26 10.62 2.90
CA ILE A 52 3.37 9.66 3.55
C ILE A 52 4.18 8.42 3.88
N ILE A 53 4.13 7.98 5.13
CA ILE A 53 4.63 6.67 5.56
C ILE A 53 3.43 5.73 5.56
N MET A 54 3.47 4.71 4.71
CA MET A 54 2.31 3.90 4.33
C MET A 54 2.57 2.42 4.57
N ASP A 55 1.77 1.81 5.44
CA ASP A 55 1.68 0.35 5.53
C ASP A 55 0.96 -0.23 4.31
N ILE A 56 1.26 -1.49 3.97
CA ILE A 56 0.63 -2.21 2.88
C ILE A 56 -0.68 -2.87 3.33
N ALA A 57 -0.62 -3.71 4.35
CA ALA A 57 -1.73 -4.58 4.72
C ALA A 57 -2.64 -3.83 5.70
N MET A 58 -3.71 -3.24 5.18
CA MET A 58 -4.67 -2.48 5.97
C MET A 58 -6.10 -2.75 5.48
N PRO A 59 -7.11 -2.66 6.36
CA PRO A 59 -8.50 -2.91 6.01
C PRO A 59 -9.05 -1.84 5.04
N GLU A 60 -10.20 -2.12 4.41
CA GLU A 60 -11.00 -1.22 3.57
C GLU A 60 -10.37 -0.78 2.22
N LEU A 61 -9.09 -0.42 2.25
CA LEU A 61 -8.23 -0.12 1.10
C LEU A 61 -6.77 -0.30 1.54
N ASN A 62 -6.07 -1.24 0.91
CA ASN A 62 -4.66 -1.50 1.19
C ASN A 62 -3.75 -0.34 0.74
N GLY A 63 -2.52 -0.33 1.26
CA GLY A 63 -1.53 0.71 0.99
C GLY A 63 -1.08 0.81 -0.47
N ILE A 64 -1.11 -0.29 -1.22
CA ILE A 64 -0.72 -0.29 -2.65
C ILE A 64 -1.75 0.52 -3.45
N GLU A 65 -3.03 0.22 -3.26
CA GLU A 65 -4.12 0.92 -3.94
C GLU A 65 -4.28 2.35 -3.43
N ALA A 66 -4.06 2.59 -2.13
CA ALA A 66 -4.03 3.94 -1.56
C ALA A 66 -2.91 4.79 -2.17
N THR A 67 -1.70 4.23 -2.29
CA THR A 67 -0.55 4.89 -2.91
C THR A 67 -0.84 5.30 -4.34
N ARG A 68 -1.39 4.38 -5.16
CA ARG A 68 -1.77 4.68 -6.55
C ARG A 68 -2.72 5.88 -6.61
N LYS A 69 -3.82 5.83 -5.85
CA LYS A 69 -4.81 6.92 -5.83
C LYS A 69 -4.22 8.26 -5.38
N ILE A 70 -3.33 8.25 -4.38
CA ILE A 70 -2.71 9.47 -3.87
C ILE A 70 -1.77 10.08 -4.92
N LEU A 71 -0.91 9.26 -5.54
CA LEU A 71 0.07 9.73 -6.51
C LEU A 71 -0.58 10.17 -7.84
N ASP A 72 -1.72 9.59 -8.21
CA ASP A 72 -2.53 10.06 -9.34
C ASP A 72 -3.08 11.48 -9.13
N GLU A 73 -3.29 11.88 -7.87
CA GLU A 73 -3.89 13.16 -7.50
C GLU A 73 -2.88 14.21 -7.02
N SER A 74 -1.74 13.79 -6.46
CA SER A 74 -0.69 14.67 -5.92
C SER A 74 0.69 14.18 -6.35
N LYS A 75 1.25 14.82 -7.37
CA LYS A 75 2.61 14.52 -7.85
C LYS A 75 3.74 15.01 -6.92
N ASN A 76 3.42 15.88 -5.97
CA ASN A 76 4.41 16.46 -5.04
C ASN A 76 4.55 15.63 -3.76
N THR A 77 3.56 14.80 -3.46
CA THR A 77 3.59 13.90 -2.30
C THR A 77 4.45 12.70 -2.63
N ARG A 78 5.36 12.34 -1.72
CA ARG A 78 6.21 11.15 -1.85
C ARG A 78 5.72 10.09 -0.88
N VAL A 79 5.70 8.84 -1.31
CA VAL A 79 5.22 7.72 -0.48
C VAL A 79 6.39 6.81 -0.13
N ILE A 80 6.58 6.61 1.16
CA ILE A 80 7.52 5.66 1.76
C ILE A 80 6.70 4.49 2.27
N ILE A 81 6.98 3.30 1.74
CA ILE A 81 6.26 2.09 2.12
C ILE A 81 6.98 1.45 3.30
N LEU A 82 6.22 1.10 4.34
CA LEU A 82 6.68 0.37 5.50
C LEU A 82 5.98 -1.00 5.50
N SER A 83 6.72 -2.10 5.45
CA SER A 83 6.09 -3.43 5.41
C SER A 83 6.82 -4.46 6.25
N MET A 84 6.09 -5.42 6.82
CA MET A 84 6.71 -6.60 7.43
C MET A 84 7.22 -7.59 6.37
N HIS A 85 6.74 -7.47 5.14
CA HIS A 85 7.05 -8.41 4.08
C HIS A 85 8.25 -7.96 3.25
N SER A 86 9.10 -8.93 2.92
CA SER A 86 10.19 -8.80 1.95
C SER A 86 9.95 -9.67 0.72
N ASP A 87 8.73 -10.15 0.49
CA ASP A 87 8.45 -10.97 -0.70
C ASP A 87 8.65 -10.14 -1.97
N LYS A 88 9.49 -10.67 -2.86
CA LYS A 88 9.85 -10.10 -4.15
C LYS A 88 8.65 -9.63 -4.99
N ARG A 89 7.55 -10.38 -4.95
CA ARG A 89 6.32 -10.05 -5.70
C ARG A 89 5.68 -8.77 -5.17
N TYR A 90 5.75 -8.51 -3.87
CA TYR A 90 5.22 -7.28 -3.26
C TYR A 90 6.09 -6.08 -3.55
N VAL A 91 7.41 -6.26 -3.43
CA VAL A 91 8.38 -5.17 -3.68
C VAL A 91 8.23 -4.62 -5.09
N ALA A 92 8.31 -5.47 -6.12
CA ALA A 92 8.22 -5.01 -7.51
C ALA A 92 6.89 -4.31 -7.82
N LYS A 93 5.79 -4.83 -7.26
CA LYS A 93 4.44 -4.29 -7.42
C LYS A 93 4.27 -2.92 -6.76
N VAL A 94 4.81 -2.76 -5.56
CA VAL A 94 4.82 -1.49 -4.82
C VAL A 94 5.66 -0.45 -5.57
N LEU A 95 6.85 -0.79 -6.04
CA LEU A 95 7.69 0.18 -6.75
C LEU A 95 7.03 0.64 -8.06
N ARG A 96 6.28 -0.23 -8.73
CA ARG A 96 5.48 0.13 -9.92
C ARG A 96 4.34 1.10 -9.63
N THR A 97 3.91 1.31 -8.39
CA THR A 97 2.91 2.34 -8.07
C THR A 97 3.51 3.75 -8.06
N GLY A 98 4.84 3.88 -8.09
CA GLY A 98 5.54 5.16 -7.96
C GLY A 98 5.96 5.47 -6.52
N ALA A 99 5.88 4.51 -5.60
CA ALA A 99 6.44 4.65 -4.26
C ALA A 99 7.93 5.04 -4.34
N SER A 100 8.34 6.04 -3.56
CA SER A 100 9.69 6.58 -3.57
C SER A 100 10.63 5.82 -2.65
N ALA A 101 10.11 5.02 -1.72
CA ALA A 101 10.92 4.14 -0.90
C ALA A 101 10.16 2.90 -0.42
N TYR A 102 10.93 1.88 -0.04
CA TYR A 102 10.44 0.67 0.61
C TYR A 102 11.38 0.31 1.76
N LEU A 103 10.84 0.28 2.98
CA LEU A 103 11.52 -0.13 4.19
C LEU A 103 10.79 -1.30 4.85
N LEU A 104 11.55 -2.13 5.56
CA LEU A 104 10.98 -3.12 6.45
C LEU A 104 10.60 -2.47 7.77
N LYS A 105 9.45 -2.84 8.35
CA LYS A 105 9.00 -2.30 9.66
C LYS A 105 10.07 -2.50 10.74
N ASP A 106 10.76 -3.64 10.73
CA ASP A 106 11.83 -3.97 11.69
C ASP A 106 13.04 -3.03 11.61
N SER A 107 13.35 -2.51 10.42
CA SER A 107 14.46 -1.59 10.17
C SER A 107 14.07 -0.11 10.32
N ALA A 108 12.78 0.18 10.46
CA ALA A 108 12.26 1.54 10.42
C ALA A 108 12.88 2.45 11.49
N PHE A 109 13.23 1.90 12.66
CA PHE A 109 13.78 2.69 13.76
C PHE A 109 15.16 3.29 13.48
N GLU A 110 15.92 2.69 12.57
CA GLU A 110 17.28 3.10 12.24
C GLU A 110 17.32 3.85 10.91
N GLU A 111 16.52 3.42 9.93
CA GLU A 111 16.62 3.86 8.54
C GLU A 111 15.63 4.97 8.15
N LEU A 112 14.52 5.14 8.88
CA LEU A 112 13.40 5.98 8.41
C LEU A 112 13.78 7.45 8.21
N ALA A 113 14.53 8.04 9.13
CA ALA A 113 14.93 9.45 9.03
C ALA A 113 15.87 9.71 7.83
N GLU A 114 16.75 8.75 7.53
CA GLU A 114 17.59 8.80 6.34
C GLU A 114 16.75 8.64 5.07
N ALA A 115 15.85 7.66 5.04
CA ALA A 115 14.97 7.42 3.91
C ALA A 115 14.11 8.65 3.58
N ILE A 116 13.56 9.32 4.59
CA ILE A 116 12.83 10.59 4.42
C ILE A 116 13.67 11.62 3.69
N ARG A 117 14.92 11.83 4.13
CA ARG A 117 15.83 12.82 3.52
C ARG A 117 16.20 12.46 2.09
N VAL A 118 16.53 11.20 1.84
CA VAL A 118 16.84 10.70 0.48
C VAL A 118 15.66 10.90 -0.45
N VAL A 119 14.45 10.59 0.01
CA VAL A 119 13.22 10.74 -0.76
C VAL A 119 12.89 12.22 -1.04
N LEU A 120 13.09 13.12 -0.07
CA LEU A 120 12.94 14.56 -0.28
C LEU A 120 13.88 15.11 -1.37
N ASP A 121 15.07 14.53 -1.52
CA ASP A 121 16.01 14.83 -2.61
C ASP A 121 15.60 14.22 -3.97
N ASN A 122 14.38 13.67 -4.09
CA ASN A 122 13.87 12.96 -5.27
C ASN A 122 14.69 11.71 -5.64
N ARG A 123 15.32 11.07 -4.66
CA ARG A 123 16.01 9.79 -4.84
C ARG A 123 15.16 8.66 -4.29
N ILE A 124 15.36 7.46 -4.82
CA ILE A 124 14.70 6.25 -4.33
C ILE A 124 15.52 5.69 -3.17
N TYR A 125 14.84 5.26 -2.10
CA TYR A 125 15.46 4.55 -0.99
C TYR A 125 14.88 3.14 -0.86
N LEU A 126 15.74 2.13 -0.87
CA LEU A 126 15.37 0.75 -0.58
C LEU A 126 16.22 0.28 0.59
N SER A 127 15.60 -0.33 1.60
CA SER A 127 16.39 -0.94 2.67
C SER A 127 17.33 -2.01 2.08
N PRO A 128 18.47 -2.32 2.73
CA PRO A 128 19.48 -3.21 2.17
C PRO A 128 18.91 -4.58 1.73
N ARG A 129 18.09 -5.19 2.59
CA ARG A 129 17.43 -6.48 2.29
C ARG A 129 16.53 -6.41 1.05
N ILE A 130 15.84 -5.29 0.85
CA ILE A 130 14.95 -5.08 -0.30
C ILE A 130 15.75 -4.81 -1.57
N THR A 131 16.88 -4.11 -1.44
CA THR A 131 17.82 -3.87 -2.54
C THR A 131 18.33 -5.18 -3.11
N ASP A 132 18.73 -6.14 -2.26
CA ASP A 132 19.20 -7.46 -2.70
C ASP A 132 18.13 -8.20 -3.53
N ILE A 133 16.88 -8.17 -3.07
CA ILE A 133 15.74 -8.81 -3.75
C ILE A 133 15.47 -8.19 -5.12
N VAL A 134 15.55 -6.86 -5.23
CA VAL A 134 15.34 -6.15 -6.50
C VAL A 134 16.48 -6.42 -7.47
N ILE A 135 17.72 -6.44 -6.99
CA ILE A 135 18.89 -6.75 -7.83
C ILE A 135 18.83 -8.20 -8.32
N GLU A 136 18.50 -9.14 -7.44
CA GLU A 136 18.35 -10.55 -7.81
C GLU A 136 17.25 -10.73 -8.88
N ASP A 137 16.13 -10.01 -8.78
CA ASP A 137 15.10 -9.98 -9.83
C ASP A 137 15.65 -9.49 -11.15
N TYR A 138 16.33 -8.34 -11.11
CA TYR A 138 16.84 -7.71 -12.32
C TYR A 138 17.86 -8.58 -13.04
N VAL A 139 18.73 -9.27 -12.30
CA VAL A 139 19.77 -10.15 -12.85
C VAL A 139 19.21 -11.46 -13.42
N HIS A 140 18.16 -12.02 -12.81
CA HIS A 140 17.62 -13.34 -13.18
C HIS A 140 16.35 -13.28 -14.05
N SER A 141 15.85 -12.08 -14.38
CA SER A 141 14.61 -11.90 -15.14
C SER A 141 14.82 -12.10 -16.65
N GLU A 142 14.63 -13.33 -17.14
CA GLU A 142 14.07 -13.56 -18.48
C GLU A 142 12.53 -13.47 -18.39
N SER A 143 11.94 -12.37 -18.84
CA SER A 143 10.49 -12.08 -18.87
C SER A 143 9.76 -12.00 -17.52
N VAL A 144 9.36 -10.77 -17.16
CA VAL A 144 8.39 -10.53 -16.07
C VAL A 144 7.07 -11.21 -16.45
N VAL A 145 6.78 -12.34 -15.82
CA VAL A 145 5.47 -12.98 -15.91
C VAL A 145 4.44 -11.96 -15.39
N PRO A 146 3.45 -11.52 -16.20
CA PRO A 146 2.39 -10.67 -15.72
C PRO A 146 1.70 -11.39 -14.56
N SER A 147 1.72 -10.83 -13.35
CA SER A 147 0.90 -11.41 -12.29
C SER A 147 -0.56 -11.13 -12.64
N ALA A 148 -1.47 -12.08 -12.41
CA ALA A 148 -2.89 -11.90 -12.68
C ALA A 148 -3.49 -10.68 -11.93
N TYR A 149 -2.79 -10.14 -10.94
CA TYR A 149 -3.11 -8.86 -10.29
C TYR A 149 -3.08 -7.68 -11.26
N THR A 150 -2.16 -7.71 -12.24
CA THR A 150 -2.06 -6.68 -13.28
C THR A 150 -3.25 -6.71 -14.25
N GLU A 151 -3.98 -7.82 -14.35
CA GLU A 151 -5.17 -7.96 -15.20
C GLU A 151 -6.45 -7.38 -14.57
N LEU A 152 -6.46 -7.24 -13.24
CA LEU A 152 -7.54 -6.59 -12.51
C LEU A 152 -7.41 -5.08 -12.61
N THR A 153 -8.54 -4.40 -12.89
CA THR A 153 -8.65 -2.96 -12.75
C THR A 153 -8.55 -2.55 -11.28
N ASP A 154 -8.20 -1.28 -11.00
CA ASP A 154 -8.15 -0.76 -9.62
C ASP A 154 -9.45 -1.02 -8.85
N ARG A 155 -10.59 -0.88 -9.53
CA ARG A 155 -11.90 -1.13 -8.93
C ARG A 155 -12.14 -2.61 -8.62
N GLU A 156 -11.68 -3.51 -9.49
CA GLU A 156 -11.76 -4.94 -9.26
C GLU A 156 -10.86 -5.37 -8.10
N ARG A 157 -9.69 -4.74 -7.92
CA ARG A 157 -8.81 -4.97 -6.77
C ARG A 157 -9.43 -4.51 -5.46
N GLU A 158 -10.06 -3.34 -5.43
CA GLU A 158 -10.82 -2.88 -4.25
C GLU A 158 -11.93 -3.87 -3.87
N VAL A 159 -12.70 -4.35 -4.85
CA VAL A 159 -13.78 -5.33 -4.61
C VAL A 159 -13.20 -6.65 -4.12
N LEU A 160 -12.12 -7.15 -4.73
CA LEU A 160 -11.45 -8.38 -4.32
C LEU A 160 -10.92 -8.30 -2.88
N GLN A 161 -10.31 -7.17 -2.50
CA GLN A 161 -9.84 -6.96 -1.13
C GLN A 161 -11.01 -7.07 -0.15
N LEU A 162 -12.11 -6.34 -0.37
CA LEU A 162 -13.24 -6.36 0.55
C LEU A 162 -13.92 -7.74 0.62
N ILE A 163 -13.94 -8.51 -0.48
CA ILE A 163 -14.39 -9.91 -0.47
C ILE A 163 -13.46 -10.75 0.42
N ALA A 164 -12.14 -10.57 0.28
CA ALA A 164 -11.15 -11.32 1.03
C ALA A 164 -11.18 -10.99 2.53
N GLU A 165 -11.55 -9.75 2.89
CA GLU A 165 -11.86 -9.30 4.26
C GLU A 165 -13.20 -9.84 4.80
N GLY A 166 -13.95 -10.62 4.01
CA GLY A 166 -15.20 -11.24 4.42
C GLY A 166 -16.44 -10.33 4.37
N LYS A 167 -16.36 -9.16 3.73
CA LYS A 167 -17.49 -8.23 3.60
C LYS A 167 -18.58 -8.80 2.71
N THR A 168 -19.84 -8.57 3.06
CA THR A 168 -20.97 -9.00 2.21
C THR A 168 -21.10 -8.11 0.97
N THR A 169 -21.75 -8.57 -0.09
CA THR A 169 -22.03 -7.75 -1.29
C THR A 169 -22.73 -6.43 -0.93
N LYS A 170 -23.59 -6.43 0.11
CA LYS A 170 -24.28 -5.24 0.59
C LYS A 170 -23.32 -4.27 1.29
N ASP A 171 -22.41 -4.77 2.11
CA ASP A 171 -21.39 -3.94 2.75
C ASP A 171 -20.47 -3.30 1.71
N ILE A 172 -19.98 -4.11 0.76
CA ILE A 172 -19.15 -3.64 -0.35
C ILE A 172 -19.87 -2.55 -1.15
N SER A 173 -21.15 -2.76 -1.47
CA SER A 173 -21.94 -1.75 -2.21
C SER A 173 -22.01 -0.41 -1.46
N SER A 174 -22.08 -0.46 -0.13
CA SER A 174 -22.16 0.71 0.74
C SER A 174 -20.81 1.41 0.86
N THR A 175 -19.73 0.66 1.12
CA THR A 175 -18.34 1.17 1.19
C THR A 175 -17.92 1.83 -0.12
N LEU A 176 -18.32 1.23 -1.24
CA LEU A 176 -17.90 1.65 -2.57
C LEU A 176 -18.86 2.64 -3.24
N TYR A 177 -20.00 2.97 -2.62
CA TYR A 177 -21.06 3.83 -3.15
C TYR A 177 -21.55 3.40 -4.55
N VAL A 178 -21.83 2.11 -4.73
CA VAL A 178 -22.35 1.52 -5.99
C VAL A 178 -23.53 0.59 -5.71
N SER A 179 -24.24 0.15 -6.74
CA SER A 179 -25.33 -0.81 -6.57
C SER A 179 -24.82 -2.22 -6.22
N VAL A 180 -25.63 -3.02 -5.52
CA VAL A 180 -25.36 -4.45 -5.27
C VAL A 180 -25.08 -5.19 -6.58
N LYS A 181 -25.89 -4.93 -7.62
CA LYS A 181 -25.72 -5.51 -8.97
C LYS A 181 -24.36 -5.16 -9.59
N THR A 182 -23.84 -3.96 -9.32
CA THR A 182 -22.50 -3.55 -9.78
C THR A 182 -21.42 -4.37 -9.09
N VAL A 183 -21.54 -4.62 -7.78
CA VAL A 183 -20.60 -5.46 -7.03
C VAL A 183 -20.63 -6.90 -7.54
N GLU A 184 -21.81 -7.47 -7.79
CA GLU A 184 -21.95 -8.82 -8.36
C GLU A 184 -21.29 -8.92 -9.75
N ALA A 185 -21.46 -7.91 -10.59
CA ALA A 185 -20.83 -7.85 -11.89
C ALA A 185 -19.29 -7.80 -11.80
N HIS A 186 -18.73 -7.02 -10.87
CA HIS A 186 -17.29 -7.01 -10.61
C HIS A 186 -16.81 -8.36 -10.09
N ARG A 187 -17.51 -8.96 -9.12
CA ARG A 187 -17.16 -10.28 -8.58
C ARG A 187 -17.10 -11.34 -9.67
N LYS A 188 -18.09 -11.37 -10.57
CA LYS A 188 -18.09 -12.29 -11.72
C LYS A 188 -16.86 -12.07 -12.61
N LYS A 189 -16.58 -10.82 -13.00
CA LYS A 189 -15.41 -10.49 -13.83
C LYS A 189 -14.08 -10.88 -13.17
N ILE A 190 -13.95 -10.67 -11.86
CA ILE A 190 -12.75 -11.06 -11.10
C ILE A 190 -12.58 -12.58 -11.16
N MET A 191 -13.64 -13.33 -10.90
CA MET A 191 -13.63 -14.80 -10.96
C MET A 191 -13.27 -15.30 -12.36
N ASP A 192 -13.86 -14.71 -13.40
CA ASP A 192 -13.59 -15.06 -14.80
C ASP A 192 -12.14 -14.75 -15.20
N LYS A 193 -11.61 -13.58 -14.84
CA LYS A 193 -10.23 -13.16 -15.15
C LYS A 193 -9.19 -14.02 -14.44
N LEU A 194 -9.42 -14.35 -13.17
CA LEU A 194 -8.48 -15.12 -12.37
C LEU A 194 -8.62 -16.64 -12.54
N ASP A 195 -9.62 -17.10 -13.30
CA ASP A 195 -10.07 -18.50 -13.36
C ASP A 195 -10.29 -19.13 -11.97
N ILE A 196 -10.91 -18.35 -11.07
CA ILE A 196 -11.20 -18.76 -9.70
C ILE A 196 -12.70 -18.95 -9.51
N ARG A 197 -13.10 -20.09 -8.94
CA ARG A 197 -14.51 -20.49 -8.81
C ARG A 197 -15.06 -20.41 -7.39
N SER A 198 -14.24 -20.11 -6.38
CA SER A 198 -14.68 -20.06 -4.99
C SER A 198 -14.20 -18.79 -4.27
N ILE A 199 -14.96 -18.34 -3.27
CA ILE A 199 -14.55 -17.21 -2.40
C ILE A 199 -13.28 -17.58 -1.65
N ALA A 200 -13.17 -18.82 -1.15
CA ALA A 200 -12.00 -19.27 -0.41
C ALA A 200 -10.72 -19.16 -1.25
N ASP A 201 -10.78 -19.49 -2.54
CA ASP A 201 -9.64 -19.36 -3.44
C ASP A 201 -9.36 -17.89 -3.80
N LEU A 202 -10.38 -17.02 -3.87
CA LEU A 202 -10.18 -15.56 -3.98
C LEU A 202 -9.47 -14.99 -2.76
N THR A 203 -9.84 -15.44 -1.55
CA THR A 203 -9.18 -15.02 -0.31
C THR A 203 -7.72 -15.49 -0.29
N LYS A 204 -7.45 -16.76 -0.61
CA LYS A 204 -6.07 -17.28 -0.74
C LYS A 204 -5.27 -16.51 -1.77
N TYR A 205 -5.89 -16.17 -2.90
CA TYR A 205 -5.28 -15.35 -3.93
C TYR A 205 -4.93 -13.96 -3.40
N ALA A 206 -5.85 -13.28 -2.72
CA ALA A 206 -5.64 -11.95 -2.16
C ALA A 206 -4.51 -11.91 -1.12
N ILE A 207 -4.41 -12.95 -0.26
CA ILE A 207 -3.30 -13.11 0.69
C ILE A 207 -1.98 -13.31 -0.05
N ARG A 208 -1.93 -14.20 -1.05
CA ARG A 208 -0.73 -14.47 -1.85
C ARG A 208 -0.26 -13.26 -2.65
N GLU A 209 -1.18 -12.39 -3.05
CA GLU A 209 -0.89 -11.13 -3.75
C GLU A 209 -0.68 -9.94 -2.80
N GLY A 210 -0.67 -10.17 -1.48
CA GLY A 210 -0.34 -9.17 -0.46
C GLY A 210 -1.37 -8.05 -0.35
N MET A 211 -2.60 -8.34 -0.75
CA MET A 211 -3.71 -7.39 -0.65
C MET A 211 -4.25 -7.30 0.77
N ILE A 212 -4.16 -8.42 1.51
CA ILE A 212 -4.55 -8.57 2.91
C ILE A 212 -3.51 -9.44 3.64
N SER A 213 -3.41 -9.30 4.95
CA SER A 213 -2.65 -10.20 5.83
C SER A 213 -3.55 -11.28 6.44
N LEU A 214 -2.95 -12.29 7.07
CA LEU A 214 -3.62 -13.35 7.83
C LEU A 214 -3.86 -13.00 9.31
N ASP A 215 -3.39 -11.82 9.75
CA ASP A 215 -3.41 -11.37 11.13
C ASP A 215 -4.81 -11.01 11.64
#